data_AF-A0AAV3YBK9-F1
#
_entry.id   AF-A0AAV3YBK9-F1
#
_cell.length_a   1.000
_cell.length_b   1.000
_cell.length_c   1.000
_cell.angle_alpha   90.00
_cell.angle_beta   90.00
_cell.angle_gamma   90.00
#
_symmetry.space_group_name_H-M   'P 1'
#
loop_
_entity.id
_entity.type
_entity.pdbx_description
1 polymer ?
#
loop_
_entity_poly.entity_id
_entity_poly.type
_entity_poly.pdbx_seq_one_letter_code
_entity_poly.pdbx_strand_id
1 'polypeptide(L)'
;MAFFAFVNPSQWKIKLQTAFVQETRIVALFSTSLEHLETLLLVPGLFNWTKRIVFAAVPQKFRPVIQSVSKAKGGTLDISEYKVLEAKPGEVTAQPIPENYKMRALDPETHIDYALSTWPYNIKGVRSYVQDLLQKFPSIGVFDKLVGFFHS
;
A
#
# COMPACT_ATOMS: atom_id res chain seq x y z
N MET A 1 4.06 -9.14 -8.00
CA MET A 1 5.10 -8.11 -7.76
C MET A 1 4.48 -7.07 -6.84
N ALA A 2 4.85 -7.04 -5.56
CA ALA A 2 4.34 -6.06 -4.61
C ALA A 2 5.29 -4.86 -4.60
N PHE A 3 4.76 -3.67 -4.85
CA PHE A 3 5.52 -2.42 -4.82
C PHE A 3 5.12 -1.64 -3.58
N PHE A 4 6.10 -1.28 -2.74
CA PHE A 4 5.96 -0.23 -1.73
C PHE A 4 6.98 0.85 -2.09
N ALA A 5 6.49 2.05 -2.42
CA ALA A 5 7.31 3.23 -2.57
C ALA A 5 7.24 4.05 -1.28
N PHE A 6 8.38 4.35 -0.67
CA PHE A 6 8.47 5.31 0.43
C PHE A 6 8.81 6.68 -0.16
N VAL A 7 7.96 7.68 0.12
CA VAL A 7 8.24 9.09 -0.12
C VAL A 7 7.86 9.91 1.12
N ASN A 8 8.81 10.71 1.58
CA ASN A 8 8.79 11.82 2.54
C ASN A 8 7.48 12.03 3.37
N PRO A 9 7.51 11.88 4.72
CA PRO A 9 6.31 11.92 5.56
C PRO A 9 5.69 13.32 5.80
N SER A 10 6.26 14.40 5.28
CA SER A 10 5.93 15.75 5.76
C SER A 10 4.63 16.39 5.22
N GLN A 11 3.83 15.73 4.38
CA GLN A 11 2.68 16.42 3.73
C GLN A 11 1.30 15.73 3.70
N TRP A 12 1.03 14.66 4.46
CA TRP A 12 -0.25 13.94 4.29
C TRP A 12 -0.99 13.70 5.60
N LYS A 13 -1.90 14.63 5.96
CA LYS A 13 -3.01 14.34 6.89
C LYS A 13 -4.13 13.64 6.12
N ILE A 14 -4.00 12.34 5.87
CA ILE A 14 -5.11 11.53 5.36
C ILE A 14 -5.88 10.99 6.57
N LYS A 15 -7.10 11.49 6.79
CA LYS A 15 -8.06 10.89 7.75
C LYS A 15 -8.62 9.59 7.16
N LEU A 16 -7.97 8.46 7.41
CA LEU A 16 -8.58 7.16 7.17
C LEU A 16 -9.40 6.75 8.40
N GLN A 17 -10.73 6.89 8.31
CA GLN A 17 -11.67 6.38 9.30
C GLN A 17 -11.65 4.84 9.36
N THR A 18 -11.82 4.35 10.58
CA THR A 18 -11.43 3.07 11.19
C THR A 18 -12.25 1.82 10.81
N ALA A 19 -12.79 1.72 9.58
CA ALA A 19 -13.66 0.61 9.16
C ALA A 19 -13.08 -0.26 8.01
N PHE A 20 -11.76 -0.51 8.01
CA PHE A 20 -11.06 -0.79 6.76
C PHE A 20 -10.96 -2.27 6.33
N VAL A 21 -11.16 -3.28 7.19
CA VAL A 21 -10.58 -4.61 6.88
C VAL A 21 -11.57 -5.76 6.64
N GLN A 22 -12.83 -5.69 7.08
CA GLN A 22 -13.78 -6.80 6.84
C GLN A 22 -14.79 -6.56 5.72
N GLU A 23 -15.01 -5.31 5.29
CA GLU A 23 -16.02 -4.98 4.29
C GLU A 23 -15.51 -4.21 3.08
N THR A 24 -14.27 -3.73 3.12
CA THR A 24 -13.69 -2.93 2.04
C THR A 24 -13.05 -3.86 1.01
N ARG A 25 -13.50 -3.78 -0.25
CA ARG A 25 -12.86 -4.49 -1.36
C ARG A 25 -11.80 -3.61 -2.01
N ILE A 26 -10.56 -4.10 -2.05
CA ILE A 26 -9.49 -3.50 -2.85
C ILE A 26 -9.52 -4.16 -4.23
N VAL A 27 -9.62 -3.36 -5.29
CA VAL A 27 -9.75 -3.82 -6.67
C VAL A 27 -8.71 -3.12 -7.53
N ALA A 28 -7.95 -3.88 -8.30
CA ALA A 28 -7.15 -3.35 -9.41
C ALA A 28 -7.98 -3.44 -10.69
N LEU A 29 -8.16 -2.31 -11.37
CA LEU A 29 -8.91 -2.25 -12.62
C LEU A 29 -8.02 -1.92 -13.80
N PHE A 30 -8.14 -2.72 -14.85
CA PHE A 30 -7.51 -2.48 -16.13
C PHE A 30 -8.56 -2.58 -17.24
N SER A 31 -8.49 -1.65 -18.19
CA SER A 31 -9.31 -1.65 -19.39
C SER A 31 -8.50 -1.08 -20.55
N THR A 32 -8.84 -1.47 -21.77
CA THR A 32 -8.24 -0.95 -23.00
C THR A 32 -8.85 0.40 -23.41
N SER A 33 -10.10 0.68 -23.03
CA SER A 33 -10.82 1.93 -23.34
C SER A 33 -11.67 2.42 -22.16
N LEU A 34 -12.09 3.69 -22.21
CA LEU A 34 -12.97 4.30 -21.20
C LEU A 34 -14.39 3.70 -21.25
N GLU A 35 -14.91 3.42 -22.44
CA GLU A 35 -16.22 2.80 -22.65
C GLU A 35 -16.28 1.38 -22.06
N HIS A 36 -15.23 0.57 -22.27
CA HIS A 36 -15.16 -0.76 -21.70
C HIS A 36 -15.01 -0.70 -20.17
N LEU A 37 -14.29 0.29 -19.64
CA LEU A 37 -14.22 0.51 -18.20
C LEU A 37 -15.59 0.83 -17.61
N GLU A 38 -16.33 1.75 -18.22
CA GLU A 38 -17.68 2.12 -17.78
C GLU A 38 -18.62 0.91 -17.82
N THR A 39 -18.60 0.16 -18.93
CA THR A 39 -19.35 -1.09 -19.07
C THR A 39 -19.04 -2.06 -17.93
N LEU A 40 -17.75 -2.28 -17.63
CA LEU A 40 -17.29 -3.16 -16.56
C LEU A 40 -17.79 -2.69 -15.19
N LEU A 41 -17.73 -1.39 -14.89
CA LEU A 41 -18.20 -0.82 -13.63
C LEU A 41 -19.72 -0.96 -13.44
N LEU A 42 -20.47 -1.05 -14.53
CA LEU A 42 -21.92 -1.18 -14.54
C LEU A 42 -22.40 -2.64 -14.58
N VAL A 43 -21.51 -3.63 -14.74
CA VAL A 43 -21.88 -5.06 -14.75
C VAL A 43 -22.61 -5.41 -13.44
N PRO A 44 -23.86 -5.88 -13.52
CA PRO A 44 -24.63 -6.25 -12.34
C PRO A 44 -23.91 -7.32 -11.50
N GLY A 45 -23.87 -7.12 -10.18
CA GLY A 45 -23.28 -8.06 -9.24
C GLY A 45 -21.74 -8.04 -9.15
N LEU A 46 -21.05 -7.39 -10.08
CA LEU A 46 -19.58 -7.31 -10.04
C LEU A 46 -19.09 -6.39 -8.92
N PHE A 47 -19.74 -5.24 -8.75
CA PHE A 47 -19.48 -4.31 -7.67
C PHE A 47 -20.71 -4.13 -6.79
N ASN A 48 -20.52 -4.32 -5.49
CA ASN A 48 -21.51 -3.88 -4.52
C ASN A 48 -21.24 -2.42 -4.13
N TRP A 49 -21.90 -1.51 -4.83
CA TRP A 49 -21.78 -0.06 -4.63
C TRP A 49 -22.32 0.43 -3.28
N THR A 50 -23.01 -0.41 -2.49
CA THR A 50 -23.42 -0.05 -1.12
C THR A 50 -22.30 -0.21 -0.09
N LYS A 51 -21.17 -0.80 -0.49
CA LYS A 51 -19.97 -0.96 0.34
C LYS A 51 -18.84 -0.08 -0.15
N ARG A 52 -17.87 0.17 0.74
CA ARG A 52 -16.64 0.87 0.37
C ARG A 52 -15.83 0.04 -0.61
N ILE A 53 -15.44 0.66 -1.73
CA ILE A 53 -14.55 0.08 -2.74
C ILE A 53 -13.29 0.93 -2.80
N VAL A 54 -12.13 0.29 -2.79
CA VAL A 54 -10.83 0.94 -2.99
C VAL A 54 -10.30 0.49 -4.34
N PHE A 55 -10.34 1.40 -5.32
CA PHE A 55 -9.69 1.15 -6.60
C PHE A 55 -8.20 1.46 -6.46
N ALA A 56 -7.38 0.41 -6.42
CA ALA A 56 -5.92 0.50 -6.34
C ALA A 56 -5.31 0.57 -7.74
N ALA A 57 -4.13 1.18 -7.83
CA ALA A 57 -3.34 1.22 -9.06
C ALA A 57 -4.03 1.91 -10.27
N VAL A 58 -4.96 2.86 -10.04
CA VAL A 58 -5.82 3.42 -11.10
C VAL A 58 -5.08 4.40 -12.02
N PRO A 59 -5.00 4.15 -13.34
CA PRO A 59 -4.49 5.12 -14.30
C PRO A 59 -5.29 6.44 -14.26
N GLN A 60 -4.59 7.58 -14.33
CA GLN A 60 -5.23 8.90 -14.22
C GLN A 60 -6.39 9.10 -15.22
N LYS A 61 -6.25 8.56 -16.44
CA LYS A 61 -7.28 8.61 -17.50
C LYS A 61 -8.61 7.97 -17.09
N PHE A 62 -8.63 7.05 -16.12
CA PHE A 62 -9.83 6.34 -15.69
C PHE A 62 -10.60 7.06 -14.58
N ARG A 63 -9.97 8.05 -13.92
CA ARG A 63 -10.58 8.78 -12.80
C ARG A 63 -11.93 9.41 -13.16
N PRO A 64 -12.11 10.08 -14.32
CA PRO A 64 -13.40 10.70 -14.66
C PRO A 64 -14.55 9.69 -14.75
N VAL A 65 -14.30 8.52 -15.33
CA VAL A 65 -15.29 7.46 -15.48
C VAL A 65 -15.66 6.88 -14.11
N ILE A 66 -14.67 6.55 -13.29
CA ILE A 66 -14.90 6.02 -11.93
C ILE A 66 -15.68 7.04 -11.09
N GLN A 67 -15.31 8.31 -11.17
CA GLN A 67 -16.00 9.39 -10.47
C GLN A 67 -17.45 9.55 -10.93
N SER A 68 -17.69 9.50 -12.24
CA SER A 68 -19.03 9.58 -12.82
C SER A 68 -19.91 8.43 -12.34
N VAL A 69 -19.44 7.18 -12.48
CA VAL A 69 -20.20 5.99 -12.06
C VAL A 69 -20.42 5.97 -10.55
N SER A 70 -19.39 6.30 -9.75
CA SER A 70 -19.52 6.36 -8.29
C SER A 70 -20.59 7.36 -7.86
N LYS A 71 -20.60 8.56 -8.45
CA LYS A 71 -21.62 9.57 -8.18
C LYS A 71 -23.02 9.10 -8.61
N ALA A 72 -23.15 8.47 -9.77
CA ALA A 72 -24.42 7.92 -10.26
C ALA A 72 -24.97 6.79 -9.35
N LYS A 73 -24.10 6.10 -8.61
CA LYS A 73 -24.47 5.08 -7.62
C LYS A 73 -24.65 5.64 -6.20
N GLY A 74 -24.62 6.97 -6.03
CA GLY A 74 -24.81 7.65 -4.74
C GLY A 74 -23.57 7.66 -3.84
N GLY A 75 -22.40 7.32 -4.36
CA GLY A 75 -21.13 7.33 -3.63
C GLY A 75 -20.39 8.66 -3.71
N THR A 76 -19.48 8.87 -2.76
CA THR A 76 -18.48 9.93 -2.78
C THR A 76 -17.12 9.33 -3.12
N LEU A 77 -16.32 10.05 -3.91
CA LEU A 77 -14.99 9.61 -4.31
C LEU A 77 -13.90 10.40 -3.57
N ASP A 78 -13.07 9.68 -2.83
CA ASP A 78 -11.80 10.19 -2.30
C ASP A 78 -10.65 9.75 -3.22
N ILE A 79 -9.79 10.69 -3.61
CA ILE A 79 -8.66 10.42 -4.49
C ILE A 79 -7.37 10.64 -3.71
N SER A 80 -6.55 9.58 -3.63
CA SER A 80 -5.17 9.66 -3.17
C SER A 80 -4.24 9.54 -4.38
N GLU A 81 -3.37 10.52 -4.57
CA GLU A 81 -2.36 10.47 -5.61
C GLU A 81 -1.11 9.77 -5.11
N TYR A 82 -0.51 8.93 -5.95
CA TYR A 82 0.79 8.32 -5.72
C TYR A 82 1.57 8.33 -7.03
N LYS A 83 2.89 8.37 -6.91
CA LYS A 83 3.81 8.22 -8.05
C LYS A 83 4.36 6.81 -8.02
N VAL A 84 4.30 6.12 -9.15
CA VAL A 84 5.03 4.88 -9.35
C VAL A 84 6.41 5.25 -9.84
N LEU A 85 7.43 4.75 -9.15
CA LEU A 85 8.82 4.89 -9.56
C LEU A 85 9.27 3.53 -10.10
N GLU A 86 9.92 3.55 -11.25
CA GLU A 86 10.52 2.39 -11.88
C GLU A 86 12.04 2.58 -11.87
N ALA A 87 12.76 1.50 -11.55
CA ALA A 87 14.20 1.45 -11.62
C ALA A 87 14.60 0.14 -12.32
N LYS A 88 15.43 0.24 -13.35
CA LYS A 88 16.00 -0.91 -14.05
C LYS A 88 17.23 -1.45 -13.30
N PRO A 89 17.60 -2.71 -13.55
CA PRO A 89 18.87 -3.24 -13.05
C PRO A 89 20.04 -2.31 -13.41
N GLY A 90 20.78 -1.85 -12.40
CA GLY A 90 21.93 -0.94 -12.56
C GLY A 90 21.62 0.56 -12.47
N GLU A 91 20.36 1.00 -12.46
CA GLU A 91 20.01 2.43 -12.33
C GLU A 91 20.10 2.94 -10.89
N VAL A 92 20.10 2.04 -9.90
CA VAL A 92 20.18 2.39 -8.48
C VAL A 92 21.54 1.98 -7.94
N THR A 93 22.33 2.99 -7.53
CA THR A 93 23.60 2.77 -6.85
C THR A 93 23.35 2.52 -5.36
N ALA A 94 23.86 1.40 -4.85
CA ALA A 94 23.83 1.10 -3.43
C ALA A 94 24.66 2.15 -2.67
N GLN A 95 24.05 2.77 -1.66
CA GLN A 95 24.76 3.68 -0.76
C GLN A 95 25.54 2.86 0.28
N PRO A 96 26.74 3.29 0.68
CA PRO A 96 27.48 2.64 1.75
C PRO A 96 26.71 2.73 3.07
N ILE A 97 26.76 1.66 3.85
CA ILE A 97 26.18 1.63 5.20
C ILE A 97 27.09 2.42 6.13
N PRO A 98 26.58 3.38 6.93
CA PRO A 98 27.43 4.10 7.87
C PRO A 98 28.05 3.16 8.90
N GLU A 99 29.25 3.48 9.39
CA GLU A 99 30.11 2.56 10.16
C GLU A 99 29.44 1.94 11.39
N ASN A 100 28.53 2.65 12.04
CA ASN A 100 27.85 2.19 13.27
C ASN A 100 26.59 1.34 13.00
N TYR A 101 26.25 1.08 11.73
CA TYR A 101 25.06 0.33 11.35
C TYR A 101 25.38 -0.93 10.58
N LYS A 102 24.44 -1.88 10.62
CA LYS A 102 24.46 -3.11 9.82
C LYS A 102 23.10 -3.33 9.16
N MET A 103 23.14 -3.85 7.93
CA MET A 103 21.94 -4.28 7.22
C MET A 103 21.75 -5.79 7.38
N ARG A 104 20.53 -6.23 7.66
CA ARG A 104 20.13 -7.65 7.67
C ARG A 104 18.65 -7.79 7.37
N ALA A 105 18.20 -9.00 7.10
CA ALA A 105 16.77 -9.29 6.92
C ALA A 105 15.95 -8.97 8.18
N LEU A 106 14.69 -8.58 8.00
CA LEU A 106 13.76 -8.41 9.11
C LEU A 106 13.24 -9.79 9.54
N ASP A 107 13.44 -10.10 10.82
CA ASP A 107 12.74 -11.17 11.52
C ASP A 107 11.22 -10.88 11.64
N PRO A 108 10.34 -11.77 11.12
CA PRO A 108 8.89 -11.59 11.14
C PRO A 108 8.24 -11.68 12.53
N GLU A 109 8.88 -12.25 13.54
CA GLU A 109 8.27 -12.39 14.86
C GLU A 109 8.63 -11.22 15.78
N THR A 110 9.86 -10.73 15.66
CA THR A 110 10.44 -9.80 16.64
C THR A 110 10.47 -8.34 16.19
N HIS A 111 10.52 -8.05 14.89
CA HIS A 111 10.64 -6.66 14.42
C HIS A 111 9.33 -6.02 13.97
N ILE A 112 8.26 -6.80 13.78
CA ILE A 112 6.99 -6.28 13.26
C ILE A 112 6.40 -5.24 14.20
N ASP A 113 6.40 -5.51 15.51
CA ASP A 113 5.77 -4.62 16.47
C ASP A 113 6.43 -3.23 16.47
N TYR A 114 7.76 -3.17 16.32
CA TYR A 114 8.46 -1.90 16.14
C TYR A 114 8.08 -1.21 14.83
N ALA A 115 8.10 -1.93 13.70
CA ALA A 115 7.72 -1.37 12.40
C ALA A 115 6.29 -0.80 12.42
N LEU A 116 5.35 -1.50 13.06
CA LEU A 116 3.96 -1.08 13.18
C LEU A 116 3.75 0.04 14.20
N SER A 117 4.57 0.13 15.24
CA SER A 117 4.48 1.21 16.24
C SER A 117 4.73 2.60 15.63
N THR A 118 5.51 2.64 14.55
CA THR A 118 5.85 3.88 13.84
C THR A 118 4.95 4.16 12.64
N TRP A 119 4.11 3.19 12.24
CA TRP A 119 3.27 3.33 11.06
C TRP A 119 1.91 3.93 11.43
N PRO A 120 1.56 5.16 10.96
CA PRO A 120 0.29 5.80 11.27
C PRO A 120 -0.95 5.04 10.79
N TYR A 121 -0.79 4.03 9.95
CA TYR A 121 -1.87 3.22 9.39
C TYR A 121 -1.93 1.81 10.00
N ASN A 122 -1.43 1.64 11.23
CA ASN A 122 -1.54 0.39 12.00
C ASN A 122 -3.00 0.12 12.41
N ILE A 123 -3.74 -0.52 11.51
CA ILE A 123 -5.15 -0.92 11.68
C ILE A 123 -5.27 -2.43 11.96
N LYS A 124 -6.43 -2.87 12.45
CA LYS A 124 -6.70 -4.28 12.74
C LYS A 124 -6.40 -5.17 11.52
N GLY A 125 -5.59 -6.21 11.71
CA GLY A 125 -5.21 -7.17 10.65
C GLY A 125 -3.96 -6.81 9.85
N VAL A 126 -3.39 -5.61 10.03
CA VAL A 126 -2.12 -5.24 9.39
C VAL A 126 -0.96 -6.09 9.91
N ARG A 127 -0.94 -6.46 11.19
CA ARG A 127 0.14 -7.28 11.75
C ARG A 127 0.28 -8.62 11.04
N SER A 128 -0.80 -9.38 10.92
CA SER A 128 -0.78 -10.67 10.21
C SER A 128 -0.42 -10.50 8.73
N TYR A 129 -0.90 -9.43 8.09
CA TYR A 129 -0.54 -9.14 6.70
C TYR A 129 0.96 -8.84 6.53
N VAL A 130 1.55 -8.01 7.40
CA VAL A 130 2.99 -7.71 7.36
C VAL A 130 3.82 -8.94 7.69
N GLN A 131 3.37 -9.77 8.63
CA GLN A 131 4.03 -11.04 8.96
C GLN A 131 4.10 -11.97 7.75
N ASP A 132 2.98 -12.18 7.07
CA ASP A 132 2.91 -12.97 5.84
C ASP A 132 3.81 -12.40 4.72
N LEU A 133 3.90 -11.07 4.63
CA LEU A 133 4.77 -10.42 3.65
C LEU A 133 6.24 -10.69 3.94
N LEU A 134 6.69 -10.52 5.19
CA LEU A 134 8.09 -10.73 5.56
C LEU A 134 8.53 -12.19 5.43
N GLN A 135 7.61 -13.14 5.56
CA GLN A 135 7.89 -14.57 5.33
C GLN A 135 8.04 -14.91 3.84
N LYS A 136 7.36 -14.17 2.94
CA LYS A 136 7.29 -14.50 1.51
C LYS A 136 8.20 -13.65 0.63
N PHE A 137 8.57 -12.47 1.08
CA PHE A 137 9.32 -11.51 0.28
C PHE A 137 10.62 -11.08 0.98
N PRO A 138 11.71 -10.85 0.23
CA PRO A 138 12.93 -10.29 0.78
C PRO A 138 12.66 -8.97 1.49
N SER A 139 13.25 -8.82 2.66
CA SER A 139 13.13 -7.62 3.49
C SER A 139 14.50 -7.22 4.01
N ILE A 140 14.66 -5.94 4.36
CA ILE A 140 15.91 -5.38 4.86
C ILE A 140 15.57 -4.41 5.99
N GLY A 141 16.30 -4.53 7.10
CA GLY A 141 16.34 -3.55 8.18
C GLY A 141 17.74 -3.01 8.39
N VAL A 142 17.83 -1.79 8.94
CA VAL A 142 19.07 -1.15 9.36
C VAL A 142 19.11 -1.15 10.89
N PHE A 143 20.18 -1.70 11.45
CA PHE A 143 20.32 -1.90 12.89
C PHE A 143 21.62 -1.27 13.38
N ASP A 144 21.59 -0.69 14.56
CA ASP A 144 22.80 -0.26 15.25
C ASP A 144 23.66 -1.49 15.59
N LYS A 145 24.98 -1.40 15.39
CA LYS A 145 25.93 -2.45 15.76
C LYS A 145 26.02 -2.63 17.28
N LEU A 146 25.87 -1.55 18.05
CA LEU A 146 26.06 -1.52 19.50
C LEU A 146 24.84 -2.05 20.28
N VAL A 147 23.65 -2.03 19.69
CA VAL A 147 22.41 -2.48 20.34
C VAL A 147 22.23 -4.02 20.25
N GLY A 148 23.22 -4.75 19.74
CA GLY A 148 23.18 -6.21 19.56
C GLY A 148 23.25 -7.08 20.83
N PHE A 149 23.02 -6.53 22.03
CA PHE A 149 23.22 -7.25 23.30
C PHE A 149 22.02 -7.29 24.26
N PHE A 150 20.81 -7.01 23.80
CA PHE A 150 19.63 -7.30 24.61
C PHE A 150 18.59 -7.98 23.73
N HIS A 151 18.46 -9.29 23.92
CA HIS A 151 17.23 -10.11 24.02
C HIS A 151 17.70 -11.57 23.96
N SER A 152 18.17 -12.04 25.13
CA SER A 152 18.27 -13.45 25.51
C SER A 152 16.90 -14.02 25.81
#